data_AF-A0A935BS66-F1
#
_entry.id   AF-A0A935BS66-F1
#
_cell.length_a   1.000
_cell.length_b   1.000
_cell.length_c   1.000
_cell.angle_alpha   90.00
_cell.angle_beta   90.00
_cell.angle_gamma   90.00
#
_symmetry.space_group_name_H-M   'P 1'
#
loop_
_entity.id
_entity.type
_entity.pdbx_description
1 polymer ?
#
loop_
_entity_poly.entity_id
_entity_poly.type
_entity_poly.pdbx_seq_one_letter_code
_entity_poly.pdbx_strand_id
1 'polypeptide(L)'
;MTESPSWLGRTASGRYGWEREGSLPGRKILSFEHACGCDFVTRYLAHASGKLLIDIPIGRMPEGEDIKRLQAVLNDAVGALLGFAHGQMDTDQVGAEINAALEGLAWHRENVIKERQPELELTHD
;
A
#
# COMPACT_ATOMS: atom_id res chain seq x y z
N MET A 1 49.15 14.82 -8.16
CA MET A 1 48.94 15.31 -6.79
C MET A 1 48.28 16.67 -6.89
N THR A 2 46.95 16.68 -7.02
CA THR A 2 46.14 17.91 -7.13
C THR A 2 44.97 17.73 -6.19
N GLU A 3 45.15 18.23 -4.97
CA GLU A 3 44.14 18.19 -3.92
C GLU A 3 42.93 19.03 -4.35
N SER A 4 41.76 18.40 -4.37
CA SER A 4 40.49 19.06 -4.64
C SER A 4 39.86 19.52 -3.32
N PRO A 5 39.25 20.72 -3.24
CA PRO A 5 38.85 21.33 -1.97
C PRO A 5 37.73 20.56 -1.24
N SER A 6 37.91 20.38 0.07
CA SER A 6 37.07 19.61 1.01
C SER A 6 35.66 20.16 1.27
N TRP A 7 35.21 21.18 0.53
CA TRP A 7 33.93 21.87 0.76
C TRP A 7 32.85 21.57 -0.29
N LEU A 8 33.19 20.82 -1.35
CA LEU A 8 32.21 20.16 -2.20
C LEU A 8 31.78 18.86 -1.52
N GLY A 9 30.87 18.98 -0.56
CA GLY A 9 30.21 17.83 0.04
C GLY A 9 29.61 16.93 -1.05
N ARG A 10 30.22 15.76 -1.25
CA ARG A 10 29.72 14.62 -2.04
C ARG A 10 29.08 14.99 -3.39
N THR A 11 29.89 15.35 -4.38
CA THR A 11 29.45 15.31 -5.78
C THR A 11 29.81 13.97 -6.42
N ALA A 12 28.99 12.95 -6.14
CA ALA A 12 28.70 11.87 -7.08
C ALA A 12 27.20 12.00 -7.39
N SER A 13 26.93 12.60 -8.56
CA SER A 13 25.65 12.91 -9.20
C SER A 13 24.38 12.26 -8.61
N GLY A 14 23.37 13.11 -8.39
CA GLY A 14 22.11 12.89 -7.67
C GLY A 14 21.12 11.83 -8.18
N ARG A 15 21.60 10.70 -8.71
CA ARG A 15 20.82 9.49 -8.94
C ARG A 15 21.57 8.19 -8.62
N TYR A 16 22.90 8.14 -8.74
CA TYR A 16 23.65 6.86 -8.69
C TYR A 16 24.62 6.71 -7.49
N GLY A 17 24.90 7.79 -6.75
CA GLY A 17 25.86 7.74 -5.63
C GLY A 17 25.40 6.83 -4.48
N TRP A 18 24.09 6.72 -4.27
CA TRP A 18 23.51 5.93 -3.20
C TRP A 18 23.32 4.44 -3.57
N GLU A 19 23.16 4.14 -4.87
CA GLU A 19 23.12 2.77 -5.39
C GLU A 19 24.48 2.09 -5.22
N ARG A 20 25.58 2.84 -5.43
CA ARG A 20 26.96 2.33 -5.27
C ARG A 20 27.35 2.04 -3.82
N GLU A 21 26.76 2.76 -2.87
CA GLU A 21 26.98 2.57 -1.42
C GLU A 21 26.05 1.50 -0.83
N GLY A 22 25.06 1.02 -1.60
CA GLY A 22 24.04 0.08 -1.10
C GLY A 22 23.09 0.70 -0.06
N SER A 23 23.04 2.02 0.04
CA SER A 23 22.25 2.75 1.04
C SER A 23 21.21 3.62 0.36
N LEU A 24 19.95 3.16 0.30
CA LEU A 24 18.84 3.93 -0.25
C LEU A 24 18.35 4.98 0.77
N PRO A 25 18.44 6.30 0.47
CA PRO A 25 17.94 7.32 1.37
C PRO A 25 16.41 7.23 1.47
N GLY A 26 15.85 7.32 2.68
CA GLY A 26 14.40 7.17 2.91
C GLY A 26 13.52 8.03 1.99
N ARG A 27 13.91 9.31 1.77
CA ARG A 27 13.21 10.24 0.87
C ARG A 27 13.17 9.83 -0.61
N LYS A 28 13.98 8.84 -1.01
CA LYS A 28 14.09 8.34 -2.39
C LYS A 28 13.39 7.00 -2.58
N ILE A 29 12.95 6.33 -1.50
CA ILE A 29 12.29 5.03 -1.57
C ILE A 29 11.11 5.08 -2.54
N LEU A 30 10.18 6.01 -2.33
CA LEU A 30 8.99 6.12 -3.18
C LEU A 30 9.32 6.38 -4.65
N SER A 31 10.26 7.29 -4.94
CA SER A 31 10.66 7.58 -6.32
C SER A 31 11.36 6.40 -6.99
N PHE A 32 12.15 5.63 -6.23
CA PHE A 32 12.82 4.42 -6.71
C PHE A 32 11.81 3.31 -7.01
N GLU A 33 10.93 3.03 -6.06
CA GLU A 33 9.83 2.06 -6.19
C GLU A 33 8.94 2.37 -7.40
N HIS A 34 8.55 3.63 -7.56
CA HIS A 34 7.78 4.09 -8.72
C HIS A 34 8.55 3.91 -10.04
N ALA A 35 9.87 4.15 -10.07
CA ALA A 35 10.68 3.95 -11.28
C ALA A 35 10.85 2.47 -11.63
N CYS A 36 10.87 1.59 -10.63
CA CYS A 36 10.99 0.14 -10.79
C CYS A 36 9.64 -0.56 -11.01
N GLY A 37 8.52 0.12 -10.71
CA GLY A 37 7.20 -0.50 -10.72
C GLY A 37 7.01 -1.56 -9.64
N CYS A 38 7.72 -1.43 -8.52
CA CYS A 38 7.65 -2.35 -7.39
C CYS A 38 7.61 -1.58 -6.07
N ASP A 39 7.17 -2.21 -4.99
CA ASP A 39 6.93 -1.61 -3.67
C ASP A 39 7.50 -2.47 -2.52
N PHE A 40 8.55 -3.23 -2.83
CA PHE A 40 9.14 -4.20 -1.89
C PHE A 40 9.69 -3.57 -0.61
N VAL A 41 10.28 -2.37 -0.67
CA VAL A 41 10.85 -1.71 0.50
C VAL A 41 9.73 -1.21 1.40
N THR A 42 8.70 -0.60 0.82
CA THR A 42 7.50 -0.17 1.54
C THR A 42 6.78 -1.36 2.18
N ARG A 43 6.58 -2.47 1.45
CA ARG A 43 6.02 -3.72 2.00
C ARG A 43 6.85 -4.26 3.14
N TYR A 44 8.16 -4.36 2.97
CA TYR A 44 9.06 -4.86 4.00
C TYR A 44 8.99 -4.01 5.27
N LEU A 45 9.05 -2.68 5.15
CA LEU A 45 8.99 -1.79 6.31
C LEU A 45 7.64 -1.87 7.04
N ALA A 46 6.54 -2.01 6.30
CA ALA A 46 5.22 -2.20 6.88
C ALA A 46 5.13 -3.54 7.63
N HIS A 47 5.52 -4.65 6.99
CA HIS A 47 5.52 -5.97 7.62
C HIS A 47 6.43 -6.02 8.86
N ALA A 48 7.65 -5.47 8.78
CA ALA A 48 8.59 -5.40 9.89
C ALA A 48 8.04 -4.58 11.07
N SER A 49 7.17 -3.61 10.80
CA SER A 49 6.51 -2.78 11.82
C SER A 49 5.18 -3.35 12.31
N GLY A 50 4.80 -4.56 11.88
CA GLY A 50 3.50 -5.17 12.19
C GLY A 50 2.31 -4.39 11.62
N LYS A 51 2.51 -3.68 10.51
CA LYS A 51 1.48 -2.93 9.80
C LYS A 51 0.97 -3.74 8.61
N LEU A 52 -0.32 -3.62 8.36
CA LEU A 52 -0.95 -4.15 7.15
C LEU A 52 -0.98 -3.06 6.08
N LEU A 53 -0.51 -3.39 4.89
CA LEU A 53 -0.70 -2.58 3.69
C LEU A 53 -1.90 -3.12 2.93
N ILE A 54 -2.79 -2.21 2.55
CA ILE A 54 -3.95 -2.49 1.72
C ILE A 54 -3.83 -1.57 0.51
N ASP A 55 -3.82 -2.16 -0.69
CA ASP A 55 -3.87 -1.37 -1.92
C ASP A 55 -5.18 -0.59 -1.96
N ILE A 56 -5.08 0.72 -2.21
CA ILE A 56 -6.23 1.61 -2.26
C ILE A 56 -6.76 1.58 -3.69
N PRO A 57 -7.96 1.05 -3.96
CA PRO A 57 -8.48 1.08 -5.31
C PRO A 57 -8.88 2.51 -5.66
N ILE A 58 -8.28 3.04 -6.71
CA ILE A 58 -8.67 4.31 -7.33
C ILE A 58 -9.86 4.04 -8.25
N GLY A 59 -11.10 4.30 -7.78
CA GLY A 59 -12.24 4.32 -8.70
C GLY A 59 -13.64 4.25 -8.09
N ARG A 60 -14.52 5.02 -8.75
CA ARG A 60 -15.99 4.98 -8.84
C ARG A 60 -16.79 4.98 -7.51
N MET A 61 -17.85 5.79 -7.47
CA MET A 61 -18.81 5.79 -6.37
C MET A 61 -19.42 4.39 -6.17
N PRO A 62 -19.58 3.94 -4.91
CA PRO A 62 -20.13 2.63 -4.61
C PRO A 62 -21.58 2.53 -5.07
N GLU A 63 -21.89 1.49 -5.86
CA GLU A 63 -23.26 1.15 -6.23
C GLU A 63 -23.88 0.20 -5.19
N GLY A 64 -25.21 0.05 -5.19
CA GLY A 64 -25.90 -0.84 -4.24
C GLY A 64 -25.51 -2.31 -4.35
N GLU A 65 -24.91 -2.73 -5.47
CA GLU A 65 -24.32 -4.07 -5.65
C GLU A 65 -23.02 -4.24 -4.85
N ASP A 66 -22.21 -3.18 -4.75
CA ASP A 66 -20.91 -3.21 -4.06
C ASP A 66 -21.09 -3.41 -2.56
N ILE A 67 -22.14 -2.81 -1.97
CA ILE A 67 -22.48 -3.00 -0.54
C ILE A 67 -22.91 -4.45 -0.26
N LYS A 68 -23.64 -5.09 -1.19
CA LYS A 68 -24.03 -6.51 -1.04
C LYS A 68 -22.82 -7.42 -1.12
N ARG A 69 -21.88 -7.12 -2.02
CA ARG A 69 -20.61 -7.85 -2.11
C ARG A 69 -19.78 -7.68 -0.83
N LEU A 70 -19.71 -6.46 -0.27
CA LEU A 70 -19.04 -6.23 1.02
C LEU A 70 -19.67 -7.07 2.14
N GLN A 71 -21.00 -7.12 2.21
CA GLN A 71 -21.71 -7.92 3.21
C GLN A 71 -21.37 -9.41 3.10
N ALA A 72 -21.30 -9.94 1.87
CA ALA A 72 -20.91 -11.33 1.65
C ALA A 72 -19.49 -11.60 2.16
N VAL A 73 -18.51 -10.79 1.74
CA VAL A 73 -17.10 -10.94 2.15
C VAL A 73 -16.92 -10.82 3.67
N LEU A 74 -17.64 -9.91 4.33
CA LEU A 74 -17.60 -9.78 5.78
C LEU A 74 -18.19 -11.01 6.49
N ASN A 75 -19.28 -11.57 5.96
CA ASN A 75 -19.86 -12.79 6.52
C ASN A 75 -18.93 -13.99 6.34
N ASP A 76 -18.26 -14.10 5.19
CA ASP A 76 -17.31 -15.17 4.91
C ASP A 76 -16.10 -15.08 5.86
N ALA A 77 -15.57 -13.87 6.11
CA ALA A 77 -14.50 -13.66 7.09
C ALA A 77 -14.92 -14.03 8.53
N VAL A 78 -16.14 -13.68 8.95
CA VAL A 78 -16.67 -14.09 10.25
C VAL A 78 -16.87 -15.61 10.31
N GLY A 79 -17.39 -16.21 9.23
CA GLY A 79 -17.52 -17.66 9.09
C GLY A 79 -16.17 -18.37 9.20
N ALA A 80 -15.13 -17.80 8.59
CA ALA A 80 -13.77 -18.31 8.67
C ALA A 80 -13.19 -18.25 10.09
N LEU A 81 -13.39 -17.13 10.79
CA LEU A 81 -13.01 -16.99 12.20
C LEU A 81 -13.71 -18.01 13.10
N LEU A 82 -15.00 -18.24 12.87
CA LEU A 82 -15.75 -19.27 13.58
C LEU A 82 -15.21 -20.66 13.27
N GLY A 83 -14.96 -20.98 11.99
CA GLY A 83 -14.37 -22.26 11.57
C GLY A 83 -13.00 -22.50 12.21
N PHE A 84 -12.15 -21.47 12.27
CA PHE A 84 -10.87 -21.52 12.95
C PHE A 84 -11.00 -21.79 14.46
N ALA A 85 -11.92 -21.09 15.14
CA ALA A 85 -12.18 -21.30 16.56
C ALA A 85 -12.65 -22.73 16.89
N HIS A 86 -13.29 -23.41 15.94
CA HIS A 86 -13.70 -24.81 16.05
C HIS A 86 -12.63 -25.80 15.54
N GLY A 87 -11.46 -25.33 15.11
CA GLY A 87 -10.37 -26.15 14.57
C GLY A 87 -10.66 -26.77 13.20
N GLN A 88 -11.60 -26.20 12.44
CA GLN A 88 -12.07 -26.71 11.15
C GLN A 88 -11.49 -25.98 9.94
N MET A 89 -10.71 -24.92 10.17
CA MET A 89 -10.09 -24.13 9.11
C MET A 89 -8.62 -23.85 9.42
N ASP A 90 -7.85 -23.76 8.34
CA ASP A 90 -6.42 -23.46 8.41
C ASP A 90 -6.15 -21.96 8.61
N THR A 91 -5.01 -21.66 9.23
CA THR A 91 -4.59 -20.29 9.56
C THR A 91 -4.42 -19.43 8.30
N ASP A 92 -3.84 -19.99 7.23
CA ASP A 92 -3.58 -19.24 6.00
C ASP A 92 -4.90 -18.91 5.29
N GLN A 93 -5.84 -19.86 5.25
CA GLN A 93 -7.17 -19.65 4.68
C GLN A 93 -7.92 -18.54 5.44
N VAL A 94 -7.90 -18.59 6.77
CA VAL A 94 -8.61 -17.61 7.61
C VAL A 94 -7.98 -16.22 7.46
N GLY A 95 -6.65 -16.14 7.38
CA GLY A 95 -5.94 -14.90 7.10
C GLY A 95 -6.32 -14.29 5.76
N ALA A 96 -6.47 -15.09 4.71
CA ALA A 96 -6.89 -14.62 3.38
C ALA A 96 -8.29 -14.00 3.41
N GLU A 97 -9.27 -14.66 4.05
CA GLU A 97 -10.65 -14.14 4.15
C GLU A 97 -10.71 -12.82 4.94
N ILE A 98 -9.94 -12.71 6.03
CA ILE A 98 -9.84 -11.48 6.82
C ILE A 98 -9.23 -10.36 6.00
N ASN A 99 -8.16 -10.63 5.24
CA ASN A 99 -7.53 -9.63 4.39
C ASN A 99 -8.49 -9.13 3.31
N ALA A 100 -9.25 -10.02 2.66
CA ALA A 100 -10.26 -9.64 1.68
C ALA A 100 -11.35 -8.74 2.29
N ALA A 101 -11.78 -9.02 3.52
CA ALA A 101 -12.72 -8.16 4.25
C ALA A 101 -12.13 -6.79 4.58
N LEU A 102 -10.88 -6.73 5.01
CA LEU A 102 -10.18 -5.47 5.29
C LEU A 102 -9.98 -4.62 4.03
N GLU A 103 -9.64 -5.25 2.90
CA GLU A 103 -9.56 -4.62 1.58
C GLU A 103 -10.91 -4.01 1.16
N GLY A 104 -12.00 -4.77 1.30
CA GLY A 104 -13.35 -4.27 1.02
C GLY A 104 -13.71 -3.04 1.87
N LEU A 105 -13.43 -3.09 3.19
CA LEU A 105 -13.66 -1.96 4.08
C LEU A 105 -12.79 -0.75 3.74
N ALA A 106 -11.52 -0.96 3.37
CA ALA A 106 -10.61 0.11 2.99
C ALA A 106 -11.10 0.85 1.74
N TRP A 107 -11.58 0.12 0.73
CA TRP A 107 -12.17 0.71 -0.48
C TRP A 107 -13.40 1.57 -0.17
N HIS A 108 -14.34 1.05 0.62
CA HIS A 108 -15.53 1.82 1.00
C HIS A 108 -15.17 3.05 1.85
N ARG A 109 -14.20 2.93 2.76
CA ARG A 109 -13.69 4.08 3.53
C ARG A 109 -13.13 5.17 2.62
N GLU A 110 -12.35 4.80 1.61
CA GLU A 110 -11.77 5.75 0.68
C GLU A 110 -12.86 6.46 -0.13
N ASN A 111 -13.86 5.73 -0.61
CA ASN A 111 -14.98 6.33 -1.34
C ASN A 111 -15.78 7.35 -0.50
N VAL A 112 -15.97 7.08 0.79
CA VAL A 112 -16.59 8.04 1.73
C VAL A 112 -15.70 9.28 1.95
N ILE A 113 -14.38 9.12 1.92
CA ILE A 113 -13.44 10.24 2.02
C ILE A 113 -13.43 11.07 0.72
N LYS A 114 -13.47 10.43 -0.44
CA LYS A 114 -13.55 11.08 -1.76
C LYS A 114 -14.80 11.93 -1.93
N GLU A 115 -15.93 11.53 -1.35
CA GLU A 115 -17.13 12.40 -1.32
C GLU A 115 -16.88 13.74 -0.63
N ARG A 116 -15.94 13.80 0.33
CA ARG A 116 -15.52 15.06 0.99
C ARG A 116 -14.45 15.84 0.25
N GLN A 117 -13.77 15.23 -0.72
CA GLN A 117 -12.76 15.86 -1.57
C GLN A 117 -13.08 15.52 -3.03
N PRO A 118 -14.10 16.17 -3.63
CA PRO A 118 -14.35 15.98 -5.05
C PRO A 118 -13.06 16.29 -5.81
N GLU A 119 -12.56 15.29 -6.53
CA GLU A 119 -11.38 15.44 -7.38
C GLU A 119 -11.66 16.61 -8.32
N LEU A 120 -10.75 17.59 -8.37
CA LEU A 120 -10.86 18.75 -9.24
C LEU A 120 -11.16 18.26 -10.67
N GLU A 121 -12.38 18.52 -11.16
CA GLU A 121 -12.68 18.41 -12.58
C GLU A 121 -11.79 19.44 -13.29
N LEU A 122 -10.64 19.00 -13.78
CA LEU A 122 -9.83 19.76 -14.72
C LEU A 122 -10.57 19.71 -16.06
N THR A 123 -11.62 20.52 -16.18
CA THR A 123 -12.29 20.78 -17.44
C THR A 123 -11.25 21.43 -18.35
N HIS A 124 -10.75 20.67 -19.32
CA HIS A 124 -9.99 21.21 -20.44
C HIS A 124 -10.99 21.91 -21.37
N ASP A 125 -11.05 23.25 -21.32
CA ASP A 125 -11.48 24.11 -22.43
C ASP A 125 -10.30 24.35 -23.39
#